data_AF-A0A947UQF7-F1
#
_entry.id   AF-A0A947UQF7-F1
#
_cell.length_a   1.000
_cell.length_b   1.000
_cell.length_c   1.000
_cell.angle_alpha   90.00
_cell.angle_beta   90.00
_cell.angle_gamma   90.00
#
_symmetry.space_group_name_H-M   'P 1'
#
loop_
_entity.id
_entity.type
_entity.pdbx_description
1 polymer ?
#
loop_
_entity_poly.entity_id
_entity_poly.type
_entity_poly.pdbx_seq_one_letter_code
_entity_poly.pdbx_strand_id
1 'polypeptide(L)'
;QLEKDAVSVKQFLALAERVRLELEDPFYSAKLIEAAETLLDGTGYQFSRYKPILLAVDKNLDDTAWLSRLLDRAAENATDFIAFKDLVTTAAHLHHRELGVSKARAYLAMREAALAADADATVYDLAKLAEASFAATRDAAEASRLLEAARAKAKDHFALTHIGRLYASMGNCAKADELFAAAAAACPNGDACIQFIDRLKGFALPAETLKRWYAECGTHLSKPADKLRWAEGIADALNDRAWATEVYGQLAGQFSGADATRFELSRRSRADLNYFGSTRRH
;
A
#
# COMPACT_ATOMS: atom_id res chain seq x y z
N GLN A 1 -16.46 35.23 -27.59
CA GLN A 1 -16.30 34.04 -28.46
C GLN A 1 -15.92 32.81 -27.64
N LEU A 2 -14.80 32.83 -26.90
CA LEU A 2 -14.20 31.65 -26.26
C LEU A 2 -15.09 30.86 -25.27
N GLU A 3 -15.97 31.51 -24.50
CA GLU A 3 -16.90 30.82 -23.60
C GLU A 3 -17.93 29.95 -24.36
N LYS A 4 -18.41 30.43 -25.52
CA LYS A 4 -19.41 29.70 -26.33
C LYS A 4 -18.84 28.43 -26.98
N ASP A 5 -17.52 28.33 -27.05
CA ASP A 5 -16.80 27.20 -27.63
C ASP A 5 -16.35 26.18 -26.56
N ALA A 6 -16.50 26.52 -25.27
CA ALA A 6 -16.19 25.61 -24.17
C ALA A 6 -17.34 24.62 -23.96
N VAL A 7 -17.04 23.32 -24.10
CA VAL A 7 -18.02 22.23 -23.98
C VAL A 7 -17.60 21.15 -22.99
N SER A 8 -16.40 21.27 -22.41
CA SER A 8 -15.85 20.30 -21.47
C SER A 8 -15.32 20.98 -20.21
N VAL A 9 -15.32 20.23 -19.10
CA VAL A 9 -14.77 20.66 -17.80
C VAL A 9 -13.37 21.26 -17.97
N LYS A 10 -12.48 20.58 -18.70
CA LYS A 10 -11.11 21.05 -18.93
C LYS A 10 -11.07 22.41 -19.63
N GLN A 11 -11.92 22.64 -20.62
CA GLN A 11 -11.96 23.92 -21.35
C GLN A 11 -12.48 25.04 -20.46
N PHE A 12 -13.54 24.79 -19.69
CA PHE A 12 -14.08 25.77 -18.75
C PHE A 12 -13.05 26.16 -17.66
N LEU A 13 -12.37 25.18 -17.06
CA LEU A 13 -11.34 25.45 -16.05
C LEU A 13 -10.13 26.20 -16.61
N ALA A 14 -9.69 25.87 -17.83
CA ALA A 14 -8.61 26.59 -18.49
C ALA A 14 -8.99 28.05 -18.80
N LEU A 15 -10.25 28.29 -19.17
CA LEU A 15 -10.76 29.64 -19.40
C LEU A 15 -10.88 30.41 -18.08
N ALA A 16 -11.37 29.78 -17.01
CA ALA A 16 -11.48 30.38 -15.68
C ALA A 16 -10.13 30.89 -15.17
N GLU A 17 -9.09 30.07 -15.27
CA GLU A 17 -7.73 30.44 -14.89
C GLU A 17 -7.22 31.66 -15.68
N ARG A 18 -7.43 31.67 -17.00
CA ARG A 18 -7.01 32.78 -17.87
C ARG A 18 -7.77 34.06 -17.52
N VAL A 19 -9.07 33.98 -17.29
CA VAL A 19 -9.88 35.13 -16.86
C VAL A 19 -9.33 35.71 -15.55
N ARG A 20 -9.01 34.86 -14.56
CA ARG A 20 -8.45 35.33 -13.30
C ARG A 20 -7.06 35.95 -13.48
N LEU A 21 -6.19 35.36 -14.30
CA LEU A 21 -4.80 35.83 -14.50
C LEU A 21 -4.68 37.06 -15.41
N GLU A 22 -5.40 37.06 -16.53
CA GLU A 22 -5.25 38.06 -17.59
C GLU A 22 -6.19 39.26 -17.36
N LEU A 23 -7.35 39.03 -16.74
CA LEU A 23 -8.40 40.04 -16.58
C LEU A 23 -8.68 40.40 -15.13
N GLU A 24 -8.08 39.68 -14.17
CA GLU A 24 -8.29 39.88 -12.72
C GLU A 24 -9.77 39.88 -12.32
N ASP A 25 -10.60 39.08 -13.03
CA ASP A 25 -12.05 38.97 -12.79
C ASP A 25 -12.40 37.65 -12.08
N PRO A 26 -12.36 37.61 -10.73
CA PRO A 26 -12.70 36.41 -9.97
C PRO A 26 -14.19 36.04 -10.11
N PHE A 27 -15.07 37.01 -10.39
CA PHE A 27 -16.50 36.76 -10.52
C PHE A 27 -16.82 36.00 -11.81
N TYR A 28 -16.21 36.37 -12.92
CA TYR A 28 -16.38 35.64 -14.17
C TYR A 28 -15.63 34.29 -14.15
N SER A 29 -14.46 34.22 -13.50
CA SER A 29 -13.80 32.94 -13.21
C SER A 29 -14.72 31.99 -12.43
N ALA A 30 -15.42 32.47 -11.41
CA ALA A 30 -16.36 31.68 -10.62
C ALA A 30 -17.49 31.09 -11.49
N LYS A 31 -18.10 31.88 -12.38
CA LYS A 31 -19.14 31.40 -13.30
C LYS A 31 -18.66 30.27 -14.22
N LEU A 32 -17.43 30.37 -14.70
CA LEU A 32 -16.84 29.33 -15.56
C LEU A 32 -16.56 28.04 -14.78
N ILE A 33 -16.14 28.15 -13.53
CA ILE A 33 -15.96 27.00 -12.64
C ILE A 33 -17.32 26.35 -12.29
N GLU A 34 -18.36 27.14 -12.07
CA GLU A 34 -19.74 26.66 -11.81
C GLU A 34 -20.32 25.91 -13.01
N ALA A 35 -20.10 26.44 -14.22
CA ALA A 35 -20.47 25.75 -15.46
C ALA A 35 -19.74 24.40 -15.59
N ALA A 36 -18.46 24.35 -15.22
CA ALA A 36 -17.69 23.10 -15.19
C ALA A 36 -18.22 22.10 -14.15
N GLU A 37 -18.62 22.56 -12.96
CA GLU A 37 -19.25 21.71 -11.94
C GLU A 37 -20.58 21.12 -12.46
N THR A 38 -21.41 21.95 -13.10
CA THR A 38 -22.71 21.55 -13.65
C THR A 38 -22.59 20.44 -14.70
N LEU A 39 -21.51 20.43 -15.51
CA LEU A 39 -21.24 19.36 -16.48
C LEU A 39 -20.98 18.00 -15.84
N LEU A 40 -20.57 17.97 -14.56
CA LEU A 40 -20.34 16.73 -13.83
C LEU A 40 -21.61 16.23 -13.13
N ASP A 41 -22.53 17.13 -12.81
CA ASP A 41 -23.80 16.76 -12.19
C ASP A 41 -24.60 15.81 -13.09
N GLY A 42 -25.22 14.80 -12.47
CA GLY A 42 -25.95 13.74 -13.18
C GLY A 42 -25.09 12.61 -13.77
N THR A 43 -23.76 12.68 -13.71
CA THR A 43 -22.88 11.65 -14.32
C THR A 43 -22.27 10.63 -13.34
N GLY A 44 -22.80 10.56 -12.11
CA GLY A 44 -22.27 9.73 -11.02
C GLY A 44 -21.01 10.34 -10.39
N TYR A 45 -20.92 10.34 -9.06
CA TYR A 45 -19.82 11.00 -8.36
C TYR A 45 -18.51 10.20 -8.49
N GLN A 46 -17.42 10.89 -8.87
CA GLN A 46 -16.06 10.37 -8.81
C GLN A 46 -15.11 11.48 -8.39
N PHE A 47 -14.36 11.26 -7.30
CA PHE A 47 -13.46 12.31 -6.77
C PHE A 47 -12.43 12.77 -7.80
N SER A 48 -11.88 11.86 -8.62
CA SER A 48 -10.93 12.20 -9.69
C SER A 48 -11.47 13.21 -10.70
N ARG A 49 -12.80 13.23 -10.94
CA ARG A 49 -13.46 14.18 -11.85
C ARG A 49 -13.77 15.51 -11.18
N TYR A 50 -14.11 15.51 -9.89
CA TYR A 50 -14.38 16.73 -9.11
C TYR A 50 -13.12 17.41 -8.58
N LYS A 51 -12.01 16.68 -8.40
CA LYS A 51 -10.73 17.22 -7.90
C LYS A 51 -10.23 18.44 -8.71
N PRO A 52 -10.27 18.47 -10.05
CA PRO A 52 -9.94 19.67 -10.81
C PRO A 52 -10.83 20.88 -10.51
N ILE A 53 -12.14 20.69 -10.26
CA ILE A 53 -13.04 21.77 -9.85
C ILE A 53 -12.61 22.32 -8.49
N LEU A 54 -12.38 21.42 -7.52
CA LEU A 54 -11.95 21.77 -6.18
C LEU A 54 -10.64 22.58 -6.19
N LEU A 55 -9.65 22.12 -6.95
CA LEU A 55 -8.36 22.83 -7.09
C LEU A 55 -8.52 24.17 -7.82
N ALA A 56 -9.46 24.28 -8.77
CA ALA A 56 -9.74 25.54 -9.44
C ALA A 56 -10.40 26.56 -8.49
N VAL A 57 -11.33 26.13 -7.64
CA VAL A 57 -11.90 27.00 -6.58
C VAL A 57 -10.78 27.43 -5.63
N ASP A 58 -10.02 26.50 -5.08
CA ASP A 58 -8.94 26.78 -4.12
C ASP A 58 -7.86 27.73 -4.67
N LYS A 59 -7.52 27.60 -5.96
CA LYS A 59 -6.47 28.40 -6.58
C LYS A 59 -6.98 29.75 -7.09
N ASN A 60 -8.18 29.77 -7.68
CA ASN A 60 -8.63 30.94 -8.42
C ASN A 60 -9.59 31.83 -7.63
N LEU A 61 -10.19 31.32 -6.57
CA LEU A 61 -11.20 31.99 -5.77
C LEU A 61 -10.79 31.98 -4.29
N ASP A 62 -11.16 33.01 -3.55
CA ASP A 62 -11.03 33.05 -2.07
C ASP A 62 -12.34 32.54 -1.40
N ASP A 63 -13.07 31.66 -2.09
CA ASP A 63 -14.38 31.15 -1.67
C ASP A 63 -14.26 29.89 -0.83
N THR A 64 -13.91 30.09 0.44
CA THR A 64 -13.77 29.00 1.43
C THR A 64 -15.09 28.26 1.69
N ALA A 65 -16.25 28.88 1.48
CA ALA A 65 -17.55 28.25 1.67
C ALA A 65 -17.84 27.24 0.56
N TRP A 66 -17.60 27.62 -0.70
CA TRP A 66 -17.70 26.70 -1.83
C TRP A 66 -16.65 25.58 -1.73
N LEU A 67 -15.41 25.92 -1.39
CA LEU A 67 -14.36 24.93 -1.19
C LEU A 67 -14.75 23.91 -0.10
N SER A 68 -15.30 24.37 1.03
CA SER A 68 -15.83 23.49 2.08
C SER A 68 -16.96 22.59 1.56
N ARG A 69 -17.92 23.12 0.79
CA ARG A 69 -19.01 22.32 0.21
C ARG A 69 -18.50 21.21 -0.70
N LEU A 70 -17.49 21.50 -1.54
CA LEU A 70 -16.90 20.50 -2.44
C LEU A 70 -16.16 19.41 -1.66
N LEU A 71 -15.41 19.79 -0.63
CA LEU A 71 -14.71 18.86 0.25
C LEU A 71 -15.69 17.95 1.01
N ASP A 72 -16.77 18.50 1.55
CA ASP A 72 -17.78 17.74 2.28
C ASP A 72 -18.53 16.77 1.35
N ARG A 73 -18.95 17.24 0.17
CA ARG A 73 -19.53 16.37 -0.88
C ARG A 73 -18.56 15.26 -1.27
N ALA A 74 -17.27 15.54 -1.36
CA ALA A 74 -16.26 14.53 -1.65
C ALA A 74 -16.13 13.49 -0.54
N ALA A 75 -16.14 13.92 0.72
CA ALA A 75 -16.05 13.03 1.88
C ALA A 75 -17.26 12.08 1.95
N GLU A 76 -18.47 12.60 1.71
CA GLU A 76 -19.70 11.82 1.69
C GLU A 76 -19.72 10.74 0.60
N ASN A 77 -19.05 10.99 -0.53
CA ASN A 77 -19.05 10.09 -1.69
C ASN A 77 -17.77 9.24 -1.81
N ALA A 78 -16.76 9.46 -0.97
CA ALA A 78 -15.53 8.68 -0.94
C ALA A 78 -15.76 7.32 -0.24
N THR A 79 -16.41 6.38 -0.94
CA THR A 79 -16.77 5.07 -0.40
C THR A 79 -15.60 4.08 -0.38
N ASP A 80 -14.64 4.23 -1.30
CA ASP A 80 -13.43 3.41 -1.35
C ASP A 80 -12.20 4.14 -0.78
N PHE A 81 -11.18 3.33 -0.45
CA PHE A 81 -9.94 3.83 0.14
C PHE A 81 -9.13 4.73 -0.79
N ILE A 82 -9.11 4.45 -2.10
CA ILE A 82 -8.29 5.19 -3.06
C ILE A 82 -8.83 6.62 -3.16
N ALA A 83 -10.15 6.76 -3.33
CA ALA A 83 -10.83 8.05 -3.35
C ALA A 83 -10.65 8.80 -2.02
N PHE A 84 -10.81 8.10 -0.88
CA PHE A 84 -10.65 8.72 0.43
C PHE A 84 -9.23 9.23 0.69
N LYS A 85 -8.20 8.43 0.36
CA LYS A 85 -6.79 8.84 0.51
C LYS A 85 -6.47 10.03 -0.37
N ASP A 86 -6.92 10.02 -1.62
CA ASP A 86 -6.71 11.15 -2.54
C ASP A 86 -7.41 12.41 -2.04
N LEU A 87 -8.62 12.29 -1.49
CA LEU A 87 -9.35 13.40 -0.88
C LEU A 87 -8.58 14.03 0.28
N VAL A 88 -8.24 13.26 1.31
CA VAL A 88 -7.60 13.83 2.51
C VAL A 88 -6.20 14.38 2.20
N THR A 89 -5.49 13.75 1.26
CA THR A 89 -4.19 14.26 0.78
C THR A 89 -4.39 15.56 0.00
N THR A 90 -5.37 15.62 -0.90
CA THR A 90 -5.67 16.84 -1.66
C THR A 90 -6.05 17.98 -0.73
N ALA A 91 -6.96 17.73 0.23
CA ALA A 91 -7.40 18.70 1.21
C ALA A 91 -6.22 19.27 2.03
N ALA A 92 -5.31 18.43 2.50
CA ALA A 92 -4.17 18.87 3.31
C ALA A 92 -3.14 19.73 2.55
N HIS A 93 -3.16 19.72 1.21
CA HIS A 93 -2.21 20.45 0.36
C HIS A 93 -2.85 21.62 -0.41
N LEU A 94 -4.06 22.03 -0.04
CA LEU A 94 -4.72 23.21 -0.60
C LEU A 94 -3.99 24.51 -0.26
N HIS A 95 -4.16 25.52 -1.11
CA HIS A 95 -3.71 26.88 -0.86
C HIS A 95 -4.37 27.45 0.41
N HIS A 96 -5.67 27.20 0.61
CA HIS A 96 -6.37 27.49 1.86
C HIS A 96 -6.01 26.47 2.95
N ARG A 97 -4.74 26.52 3.39
CA ARG A 97 -4.11 25.49 4.22
C ARG A 97 -4.86 25.21 5.53
N GLU A 98 -5.30 26.24 6.25
CA GLU A 98 -5.97 26.06 7.54
C GLU A 98 -7.29 25.30 7.39
N LEU A 99 -8.12 25.70 6.41
CA LEU A 99 -9.36 25.00 6.07
C LEU A 99 -9.07 23.57 5.63
N GLY A 100 -8.15 23.40 4.68
CA GLY A 100 -7.81 22.10 4.10
C GLY A 100 -7.30 21.09 5.12
N VAL A 101 -6.36 21.51 5.99
CA VAL A 101 -5.85 20.68 7.09
C VAL A 101 -6.94 20.36 8.11
N SER A 102 -7.79 21.34 8.47
CA SER A 102 -8.90 21.13 9.39
C SER A 102 -9.88 20.08 8.85
N LYS A 103 -10.29 20.20 7.59
CA LYS A 103 -11.17 19.24 6.91
C LYS A 103 -10.54 17.85 6.79
N ALA A 104 -9.28 17.76 6.36
CA ALA A 104 -8.58 16.48 6.25
C ALA A 104 -8.55 15.74 7.60
N ARG A 105 -8.23 16.44 8.69
CA ARG A 105 -8.26 15.89 10.05
C ARG A 105 -9.65 15.45 10.48
N ALA A 106 -10.68 16.24 10.20
CA ALA A 106 -12.06 15.88 10.50
C ALA A 106 -12.48 14.60 9.77
N TYR A 107 -12.17 14.47 8.47
CA TYR A 107 -12.51 13.27 7.69
C TYR A 107 -11.77 12.03 8.17
N LEU A 108 -10.48 12.16 8.52
CA LEU A 108 -9.70 11.08 9.12
C LEU A 108 -10.31 10.62 10.45
N ALA A 109 -10.64 11.55 11.34
CA ALA A 109 -11.27 11.24 12.63
C ALA A 109 -12.64 10.58 12.48
N MET A 110 -13.46 11.05 11.54
CA MET A 110 -14.76 10.42 11.23
C MET A 110 -14.58 8.99 10.74
N ARG A 111 -13.61 8.74 9.85
CA ARG A 111 -13.32 7.38 9.36
C ARG A 111 -12.79 6.48 10.47
N GLU A 112 -11.93 7.00 11.34
CA GLU A 112 -11.44 6.26 12.50
C GLU A 112 -12.58 5.85 13.43
N ALA A 113 -13.47 6.78 13.77
CA ALA A 113 -14.63 6.50 14.62
C ALA A 113 -15.54 5.44 13.99
N ALA A 114 -15.77 5.50 12.68
CA ALA A 114 -16.53 4.48 11.95
C ALA A 114 -15.87 3.09 12.03
N LEU A 115 -14.55 3.00 11.85
CA LEU A 115 -13.81 1.74 11.97
C LEU A 115 -13.80 1.20 13.41
N ALA A 116 -13.79 2.09 14.42
CA ALA A 116 -13.86 1.69 15.82
C ALA A 116 -15.24 1.13 16.20
N ALA A 117 -16.31 1.63 15.57
CA ALA A 117 -17.68 1.15 15.76
C ALA A 117 -18.00 -0.11 14.95
N ASP A 118 -17.21 -0.41 13.92
CA ASP A 118 -17.40 -1.57 13.04
C ASP A 118 -16.71 -2.82 13.60
N ALA A 119 -17.52 -3.81 14.00
CA ALA A 119 -17.02 -5.09 14.52
C ALA A 119 -16.25 -5.90 13.47
N ASP A 120 -16.54 -5.68 12.18
CA ASP A 120 -15.92 -6.36 11.05
C ASP A 120 -14.68 -5.63 10.52
N ALA A 121 -14.32 -4.47 11.11
CA ALA A 121 -13.15 -3.71 10.72
C ALA A 121 -11.87 -4.54 10.80
N THR A 122 -11.21 -4.67 9.64
CA THR A 122 -10.06 -5.55 9.47
C THR A 122 -8.74 -4.86 9.81
N VAL A 123 -7.68 -5.64 9.92
CA VAL A 123 -6.30 -5.12 10.01
C VAL A 123 -5.99 -4.17 8.86
N TYR A 124 -6.47 -4.49 7.65
CA TYR A 124 -6.18 -3.71 6.45
C TYR A 124 -6.91 -2.38 6.43
N ASP A 125 -8.08 -2.26 7.05
CA ASP A 125 -8.82 -0.99 7.11
C ASP A 125 -8.11 0.02 8.01
N LEU A 126 -7.62 -0.43 9.17
CA LEU A 126 -6.79 0.39 10.07
C LEU A 126 -5.44 0.75 9.43
N ALA A 127 -4.78 -0.21 8.77
CA ALA A 127 -3.51 0.01 8.08
C ALA A 127 -3.65 1.03 6.93
N LYS A 128 -4.73 0.93 6.16
CA LYS A 128 -5.10 1.91 5.12
C LYS A 128 -5.36 3.29 5.72
N LEU A 129 -6.11 3.38 6.82
CA LEU A 129 -6.33 4.66 7.50
C LEU A 129 -5.02 5.29 7.97
N ALA A 130 -4.09 4.49 8.51
CA ALA A 130 -2.76 4.97 8.89
C ALA A 130 -1.97 5.51 7.68
N GLU A 131 -2.01 4.82 6.54
CA GLU A 131 -1.37 5.28 5.30
C GLU A 131 -1.98 6.62 4.82
N ALA A 132 -3.30 6.74 4.82
CA ALA A 132 -3.98 7.98 4.42
C ALA A 132 -3.70 9.13 5.40
N SER A 133 -3.68 8.85 6.72
CA SER A 133 -3.34 9.83 7.75
C SER A 133 -1.92 10.35 7.54
N PHE A 134 -0.93 9.46 7.38
CA PHE A 134 0.45 9.87 7.16
C PHE A 134 0.63 10.64 5.84
N ALA A 135 -0.04 10.22 4.77
CA ALA A 135 0.04 10.90 3.48
C ALA A 135 -0.49 12.34 3.55
N ALA A 136 -1.56 12.57 4.32
CA ALA A 136 -2.15 13.89 4.50
C ALA A 136 -1.40 14.77 5.50
N THR A 137 -0.99 14.22 6.65
CA THR A 137 -0.54 15.03 7.79
C THR A 137 0.98 15.00 8.01
N ARG A 138 1.67 13.98 7.47
CA ARG A 138 3.06 13.62 7.81
C ARG A 138 3.28 13.37 9.31
N ASP A 139 2.22 13.14 10.06
CA ASP A 139 2.29 12.80 11.49
C ASP A 139 2.59 11.31 11.66
N ALA A 140 3.87 11.01 11.89
CA ALA A 140 4.32 9.64 12.11
C ALA A 140 3.79 9.05 13.43
N ALA A 141 3.51 9.88 14.44
CA ALA A 141 3.02 9.39 15.73
C ALA A 141 1.57 8.91 15.61
N GLU A 142 0.73 9.70 14.96
CA GLU A 142 -0.66 9.34 14.69
C GLU A 142 -0.78 8.11 13.78
N ALA A 143 0.02 8.07 12.71
CA ALA A 143 0.07 6.91 11.84
C ALA A 143 0.54 5.64 12.59
N SER A 144 1.55 5.77 13.46
CA SER A 144 2.04 4.65 14.28
C SER A 144 0.95 4.16 15.24
N ARG A 145 0.18 5.06 15.88
CA ARG A 145 -0.93 4.68 16.75
C ARG A 145 -1.96 3.81 16.03
N LEU A 146 -2.32 4.19 14.80
CA LEU A 146 -3.25 3.43 13.95
C LEU A 146 -2.64 2.08 13.52
N LEU A 147 -1.35 2.03 13.19
CA LEU A 147 -0.64 0.79 12.85
C LEU A 147 -0.50 -0.16 14.05
N GLU A 148 -0.34 0.33 15.28
CA GLU A 148 -0.36 -0.50 16.48
C GLU A 148 -1.75 -1.09 16.74
N ALA A 149 -2.82 -0.31 16.52
CA ALA A 149 -4.18 -0.84 16.55
C ALA A 149 -4.40 -1.95 15.49
N ALA A 150 -3.87 -1.75 14.28
CA ALA A 150 -3.88 -2.77 13.24
C ALA A 150 -3.07 -4.02 13.65
N ARG A 151 -1.90 -3.83 14.26
CA ARG A 151 -1.00 -4.91 14.72
C ARG A 151 -1.66 -5.77 15.79
N ALA A 152 -2.45 -5.19 16.70
CA ALA A 152 -3.18 -5.93 17.72
C ALA A 152 -4.20 -6.92 17.12
N LYS A 153 -4.68 -6.68 15.90
CA LYS A 153 -5.58 -7.57 15.15
C LYS A 153 -4.85 -8.54 14.22
N ALA A 154 -3.55 -8.37 13.98
CA ALA A 154 -2.80 -9.15 13.00
C ALA A 154 -2.45 -10.56 13.51
N LYS A 155 -2.89 -11.59 12.77
CA LYS A 155 -2.74 -13.01 13.14
C LYS A 155 -1.86 -13.82 12.19
N ASP A 156 -1.52 -13.29 11.02
CA ASP A 156 -0.79 -14.00 9.99
C ASP A 156 0.40 -13.19 9.46
N HIS A 157 1.28 -13.89 8.75
CA HIS A 157 2.46 -13.28 8.15
C HIS A 157 2.12 -12.23 7.09
N PHE A 158 0.96 -12.31 6.41
CA PHE A 158 0.54 -11.32 5.40
C PHE A 158 0.23 -9.97 6.01
N ALA A 159 -0.57 -9.95 7.06
CA ALA A 159 -0.94 -8.76 7.81
C ALA A 159 0.29 -8.11 8.45
N LEU A 160 1.16 -8.91 9.07
CA LEU A 160 2.40 -8.43 9.70
C LEU A 160 3.36 -7.81 8.69
N THR A 161 3.56 -8.49 7.56
CA THR A 161 4.40 -7.99 6.46
C THR A 161 3.84 -6.69 5.88
N HIS A 162 2.51 -6.58 5.78
CA HIS A 162 1.86 -5.37 5.28
C HIS A 162 2.08 -4.17 6.23
N ILE A 163 1.89 -4.35 7.54
CA ILE A 163 2.14 -3.30 8.54
C ILE A 163 3.63 -2.92 8.55
N GLY A 164 4.53 -3.90 8.49
CA GLY A 164 5.98 -3.67 8.43
C GLY A 164 6.38 -2.81 7.23
N ARG A 165 5.80 -3.07 6.06
CA ARG A 165 6.00 -2.24 4.86
C ARG A 165 5.57 -0.79 5.09
N LEU A 166 4.44 -0.57 5.77
CA LEU A 166 3.94 0.79 6.05
C LEU A 166 4.89 1.54 6.97
N TYR A 167 5.36 0.91 8.04
CA TYR A 167 6.41 1.50 8.90
C TYR A 167 7.69 1.83 8.13
N ALA A 168 8.16 0.93 7.26
CA ALA A 168 9.32 1.20 6.42
C ALA A 168 9.10 2.41 5.51
N SER A 169 7.91 2.54 4.91
CA SER A 169 7.56 3.70 4.05
C SER A 169 7.48 5.03 4.81
N MET A 170 7.28 4.97 6.13
CA MET A 170 7.30 6.11 7.04
C MET A 170 8.71 6.39 7.60
N GLY A 171 9.72 5.62 7.19
CA GLY A 171 11.10 5.75 7.65
C GLY A 171 11.43 5.00 8.95
N ASN A 172 10.46 4.30 9.57
CA ASN A 172 10.68 3.54 10.79
C ASN A 172 11.17 2.11 10.47
N CYS A 173 12.44 2.01 10.06
CA CYS A 173 13.05 0.74 9.67
C CYS A 173 13.14 -0.26 10.84
N ALA A 174 13.33 0.23 12.07
CA ALA A 174 13.40 -0.62 13.26
C ALA A 174 12.07 -1.36 13.52
N LYS A 175 10.95 -0.64 13.43
CA LYS A 175 9.62 -1.25 13.60
C LYS A 175 9.26 -2.16 12.42
N ALA A 176 9.69 -1.81 11.21
CA ALA A 176 9.56 -2.68 10.06
C ALA A 176 10.29 -4.02 10.27
N ASP A 177 11.54 -3.98 10.75
CA ASP A 177 12.34 -5.17 11.05
C ASP A 177 11.69 -6.03 12.16
N GLU A 178 11.18 -5.41 13.23
CA GLU A 178 10.41 -6.11 14.28
C GLU A 178 9.21 -6.87 13.68
N LEU A 179 8.48 -6.23 12.78
CA LEU A 179 7.29 -6.82 12.16
C LEU A 179 7.62 -7.89 11.11
N PHE A 180 8.73 -7.76 10.39
CA PHE A 180 9.20 -8.80 9.49
C PHE A 180 9.70 -10.02 10.25
N ALA A 181 10.37 -9.84 11.39
CA ALA A 181 10.71 -10.95 12.30
C ALA A 181 9.44 -11.65 12.81
N ALA A 182 8.45 -10.89 13.27
CA ALA A 182 7.17 -11.44 13.71
C ALA A 182 6.43 -12.16 12.57
N ALA A 183 6.49 -11.65 11.34
CA ALA A 183 5.89 -12.28 10.17
C ALA A 183 6.57 -13.61 9.83
N ALA A 184 7.90 -13.67 9.88
CA ALA A 184 8.65 -14.90 9.70
C ALA A 184 8.23 -15.97 10.72
N ALA A 185 8.19 -15.62 12.01
CA ALA A 185 7.76 -16.51 13.08
C ALA A 185 6.28 -16.94 12.96
N ALA A 186 5.43 -16.14 12.33
CA ALA A 186 4.02 -16.45 12.10
C ALA A 186 3.76 -17.36 10.89
N CYS A 187 4.80 -17.77 10.14
CA CYS A 187 4.64 -18.66 8.99
C CYS A 187 4.39 -20.11 9.44
N PRO A 188 3.24 -20.73 9.15
CA PRO A 188 2.93 -22.06 9.67
C PRO A 188 3.71 -23.24 9.04
N ASN A 189 4.28 -23.05 7.85
CA ASN A 189 4.96 -24.11 7.07
C ASN A 189 5.90 -23.52 6.00
N GLY A 190 6.59 -24.39 5.26
CA GLY A 190 7.53 -23.97 4.22
C GLY A 190 6.91 -23.19 3.07
N ASP A 191 5.67 -23.49 2.68
CA ASP A 191 4.95 -22.72 1.65
C ASP A 191 4.66 -21.29 2.12
N ALA A 192 4.29 -21.11 3.39
CA ALA A 192 4.09 -19.79 3.97
C ALA A 192 5.40 -18.98 4.02
N CYS A 193 6.54 -19.62 4.29
CA CYS A 193 7.84 -18.95 4.18
C CYS A 193 8.10 -18.46 2.75
N ILE A 194 7.76 -19.24 1.73
CA ILE A 194 7.91 -18.84 0.32
C ILE A 194 7.00 -17.64 0.00
N GLN A 195 5.74 -17.70 0.41
CA GLN A 195 4.79 -16.59 0.23
C GLN A 195 5.27 -15.30 0.92
N PHE A 196 5.81 -15.43 2.14
CA PHE A 196 6.41 -14.33 2.88
C PHE A 196 7.58 -13.68 2.13
N ILE A 197 8.53 -14.48 1.65
CA ILE A 197 9.72 -13.92 0.98
C ILE A 197 9.40 -13.33 -0.39
N ASP A 198 8.49 -13.94 -1.15
CA ASP A 198 8.04 -13.39 -2.44
C ASP A 198 7.36 -12.02 -2.24
N ARG A 199 6.62 -11.85 -1.14
CA ARG A 199 6.03 -10.56 -0.78
C ARG A 199 7.11 -9.53 -0.43
N LEU A 200 8.13 -9.91 0.35
CA LEU A 200 9.25 -9.03 0.69
C LEU A 200 10.09 -8.64 -0.54
N LYS A 201 10.26 -9.54 -1.51
CA LYS A 201 10.91 -9.22 -2.81
C LYS A 201 10.19 -8.09 -3.54
N GLY A 202 8.85 -8.06 -3.47
CA GLY A 202 8.05 -6.97 -4.01
C GLY A 202 8.33 -5.60 -3.39
N PHE A 203 9.05 -5.54 -2.27
CA PHE A 203 9.46 -4.29 -1.62
C PHE A 203 10.87 -3.82 -2.01
N ALA A 204 11.54 -4.53 -2.92
CA ALA A 204 12.89 -4.22 -3.38
C ALA A 204 13.94 -4.10 -2.24
N LEU A 205 13.82 -4.95 -1.21
CA LEU A 205 14.81 -5.04 -0.14
C LEU A 205 16.12 -5.65 -0.65
N PRO A 206 17.28 -5.34 -0.01
CA PRO A 206 18.55 -5.96 -0.35
C PRO A 206 18.51 -7.48 -0.23
N ALA A 207 19.24 -8.18 -1.10
CA ALA A 207 19.30 -9.64 -1.13
C ALA A 207 19.70 -10.25 0.23
N GLU A 208 20.66 -9.64 0.94
CA GLU A 208 21.07 -10.07 2.27
C GLU A 208 19.94 -9.93 3.31
N THR A 209 19.13 -8.87 3.22
CA THR A 209 17.95 -8.69 4.08
C THR A 209 16.89 -9.75 3.81
N LEU A 210 16.65 -10.08 2.53
CA LEU A 210 15.76 -11.15 2.12
C LEU A 210 16.25 -12.51 2.65
N LYS A 211 17.54 -12.81 2.47
CA LYS A 211 18.17 -14.02 2.99
C LYS A 211 18.03 -14.14 4.51
N ARG A 212 18.31 -13.06 5.26
CA ARG A 212 18.12 -12.99 6.72
C ARG A 212 16.71 -13.38 7.13
N TRP A 213 15.68 -12.78 6.54
CA TRP A 213 14.29 -13.06 6.91
C TRP A 213 13.82 -14.44 6.50
N TYR A 214 14.30 -14.95 5.37
CA TYR A 214 13.97 -16.30 4.95
C TYR A 214 14.63 -17.36 5.83
N ALA A 215 15.85 -17.10 6.31
CA ALA A 215 16.53 -17.95 7.27
C ALA A 215 15.76 -17.99 8.60
N GLU A 216 15.34 -16.83 9.12
CA GLU A 216 14.52 -16.73 10.34
C GLU A 216 13.24 -17.56 10.24
N CYS A 217 12.56 -17.50 9.09
CA CYS A 217 11.34 -18.26 8.84
C CYS A 217 11.55 -19.79 8.91
N GLY A 218 12.74 -20.28 8.59
CA GLY A 218 13.05 -21.70 8.64
C GLY A 218 13.27 -22.24 10.06
N THR A 219 13.56 -21.37 11.03
CA THR A 219 14.06 -21.77 12.37
C THR A 219 13.05 -22.55 13.20
N HIS A 220 11.75 -22.26 13.07
CA HIS A 220 10.68 -22.91 13.83
C HIS A 220 10.00 -24.07 13.09
N LEU A 221 10.38 -24.34 11.83
CA LEU A 221 9.83 -25.46 11.07
C LEU A 221 10.32 -26.78 11.68
N SER A 222 9.40 -27.62 12.13
CA SER A 222 9.74 -28.88 12.79
C SER A 222 9.55 -30.11 11.90
N LYS A 223 8.57 -30.10 10.98
CA LYS A 223 8.26 -31.25 10.13
C LYS A 223 9.25 -31.35 8.97
N PRO A 224 9.79 -32.54 8.66
CA PRO A 224 10.71 -32.73 7.54
C PRO A 224 10.15 -32.24 6.20
N ALA A 225 8.87 -32.49 5.92
CA ALA A 225 8.22 -32.02 4.69
C ALA A 225 8.20 -30.49 4.56
N ASP A 226 7.95 -29.76 5.67
CA ASP A 226 7.95 -28.29 5.68
C ASP A 226 9.37 -27.74 5.52
N LYS A 227 10.36 -28.37 6.18
CA LYS A 227 11.77 -28.03 6.01
C LYS A 227 12.26 -28.26 4.58
N LEU A 228 11.87 -29.35 3.95
CA LEU A 228 12.16 -29.60 2.54
C LEU A 228 11.54 -28.51 1.67
N ARG A 229 10.27 -28.16 1.90
CA ARG A 229 9.60 -27.12 1.12
C ARG A 229 10.27 -25.75 1.28
N TRP A 230 10.70 -25.40 2.49
CA TRP A 230 11.50 -24.21 2.74
C TRP A 230 12.87 -24.26 2.02
N ALA A 231 13.58 -25.39 2.06
CA ALA A 231 14.85 -25.54 1.36
C ALA A 231 14.71 -25.37 -0.17
N GLU A 232 13.61 -25.84 -0.75
CA GLU A 232 13.29 -25.63 -2.17
C GLU A 232 13.17 -24.13 -2.51
N GLY A 233 12.55 -23.35 -1.62
CA GLY A 233 12.39 -21.91 -1.83
C GLY A 233 13.70 -21.12 -1.75
N ILE A 234 14.75 -21.64 -1.10
CA ILE A 234 16.08 -21.02 -1.15
C ILE A 234 16.58 -20.97 -2.61
N ALA A 235 16.41 -22.06 -3.35
CA ALA A 235 16.80 -22.13 -4.76
C ALA A 235 15.77 -21.44 -5.67
N ASP A 236 14.48 -21.71 -5.47
CA ASP A 236 13.44 -21.27 -6.40
C ASP A 236 13.08 -19.79 -6.24
N ALA A 237 12.94 -19.32 -4.99
CA ALA A 237 12.51 -17.96 -4.68
C ALA A 237 13.69 -17.00 -4.51
N LEU A 238 14.78 -17.42 -3.86
CA LEU A 238 15.96 -16.57 -3.62
C LEU A 238 17.08 -16.76 -4.64
N ASN A 239 17.03 -17.81 -5.46
CA ASN A 239 18.08 -18.15 -6.43
C ASN A 239 19.48 -18.32 -5.78
N ASP A 240 19.53 -18.73 -4.51
CA ASP A 240 20.77 -18.96 -3.77
C ASP A 240 21.09 -20.46 -3.72
N ARG A 241 21.60 -20.99 -4.84
CA ARG A 241 21.90 -22.44 -4.96
C ARG A 241 23.00 -22.91 -4.02
N ALA A 242 23.94 -22.03 -3.66
CA ALA A 242 25.02 -22.37 -2.74
C ALA A 242 24.44 -22.62 -1.34
N TRP A 243 23.61 -21.70 -0.84
CA TRP A 243 22.94 -21.87 0.43
C TRP A 243 21.95 -23.05 0.42
N ALA A 244 21.21 -23.24 -0.67
CA ALA A 244 20.34 -24.40 -0.83
C ALA A 244 21.14 -25.70 -0.66
N THR A 245 22.30 -25.82 -1.30
CA THR A 245 23.19 -26.99 -1.21
C THR A 245 23.58 -27.32 0.22
N GLU A 246 23.99 -26.31 0.99
CA GLU A 246 24.34 -26.47 2.40
C GLU A 246 23.16 -26.99 3.22
N VAL A 247 21.98 -26.38 3.03
CA VAL A 247 20.75 -26.74 3.74
C VAL A 247 20.30 -28.16 3.39
N TYR A 248 20.30 -28.55 2.11
CA TYR A 248 20.01 -29.92 1.73
C TYR A 248 20.99 -30.90 2.39
N GLY A 249 22.27 -30.56 2.51
CA GLY A 249 23.24 -31.37 3.25
C GLY A 249 22.84 -31.61 4.72
N GLN A 250 22.38 -30.56 5.41
CA GLN A 250 21.92 -30.62 6.81
C GLN A 250 20.62 -31.42 6.98
N LEU A 251 19.76 -31.41 5.96
CA LEU A 251 18.45 -32.06 6.00
C LEU A 251 18.48 -33.56 5.66
N ALA A 252 19.54 -34.05 4.99
CA ALA A 252 19.59 -35.40 4.43
C ALA A 252 19.26 -36.53 5.42
N GLY A 253 19.70 -36.41 6.68
CA GLY A 253 19.45 -37.41 7.72
C GLY A 253 18.00 -37.46 8.25
N GLN A 254 17.13 -36.56 7.82
CA GLN A 254 15.76 -36.42 8.35
C GLN A 254 14.69 -37.15 7.51
N PHE A 255 15.07 -37.75 6.38
CA PHE A 255 14.14 -38.37 5.43
C PHE A 255 14.40 -39.87 5.30
N SER A 256 13.32 -40.67 5.32
CA SER A 256 13.39 -42.13 5.17
C SER A 256 12.23 -42.65 4.32
N GLY A 257 12.32 -43.88 3.83
CA GLY A 257 11.28 -44.51 3.02
C GLY A 257 10.89 -43.70 1.78
N ALA A 258 9.59 -43.50 1.56
CA ALA A 258 9.07 -42.73 0.43
C ALA A 258 9.54 -41.25 0.45
N ASP A 259 9.69 -40.67 1.64
CA ASP A 259 10.10 -39.27 1.79
C ASP A 259 11.56 -39.05 1.38
N ALA A 260 12.42 -40.07 1.53
CA ALA A 260 13.80 -40.02 1.03
C ALA A 260 13.87 -39.88 -0.50
N THR A 261 12.95 -40.53 -1.22
CA THR A 261 12.89 -40.43 -2.69
C THR A 261 12.52 -39.02 -3.14
N ARG A 262 11.51 -38.41 -2.49
CA ARG A 262 11.11 -37.03 -2.75
C ARG A 262 12.24 -36.05 -2.43
N PHE A 263 12.89 -36.23 -1.28
CA PHE A 263 14.03 -35.41 -0.85
C PHE A 263 15.16 -35.45 -1.88
N GLU A 264 15.57 -36.65 -2.32
CA GLU A 264 16.66 -36.82 -3.27
C GLU A 264 16.35 -36.21 -4.65
N LEU A 265 15.13 -36.36 -5.14
CA LEU A 265 14.70 -35.73 -6.39
C LEU A 265 14.77 -34.18 -6.29
N SER A 266 14.27 -33.64 -5.19
CA SER A 266 14.29 -32.20 -4.93
C SER A 266 15.73 -31.67 -4.82
N ARG A 267 16.60 -32.36 -4.07
CA ARG A 267 18.02 -32.03 -3.94
C ARG A 267 18.73 -32.00 -5.29
N ARG A 268 18.54 -33.02 -6.13
CA ARG A 268 19.18 -33.12 -7.46
C ARG A 268 18.78 -31.97 -8.39
N SER A 269 17.52 -31.56 -8.35
CA SER A 269 17.02 -30.49 -9.24
C SER A 269 17.43 -29.08 -8.81
N ARG A 270 17.63 -28.83 -7.51
CA ARG A 270 17.78 -27.48 -6.94
C ARG A 270 19.13 -27.17 -6.31
N ALA A 271 19.83 -28.18 -5.82
CA ALA A 271 21.11 -28.02 -5.13
C ALA A 271 22.30 -28.59 -5.90
N ASP A 272 22.11 -29.61 -6.75
CA ASP A 272 23.22 -30.12 -7.54
C ASP A 272 23.58 -29.14 -8.67
N LEU A 273 24.64 -28.36 -8.43
CA LEU A 273 25.17 -27.35 -9.34
C LEU A 273 25.58 -27.94 -10.70
N ASN A 274 25.76 -29.26 -10.81
CA ASN A 274 26.20 -29.96 -12.02
C ASN A 274 25.07 -30.70 -12.76
N TYR A 275 23.85 -30.76 -12.23
CA TYR A 275 22.79 -31.64 -12.72
C TYR A 275 22.36 -31.40 -14.17
N PHE A 276 22.21 -30.14 -14.60
CA PHE A 276 21.90 -29.81 -15.99
C PHE A 276 23.12 -29.86 -16.93
N GLY A 277 24.33 -29.85 -16.38
CA GLY A 277 25.57 -29.99 -17.14
C GLY A 277 25.88 -31.44 -17.55
N SER A 278 25.46 -32.40 -16.73
CA SER A 278 25.61 -33.84 -17.00
C SER A 278 24.52 -34.40 -17.91
N THR A 279 23.28 -33.92 -17.80
CA THR A 279 22.14 -34.38 -18.63
C THR A 279 22.13 -33.84 -20.06
N ARG A 280 22.87 -32.77 -20.38
CA ARG A 280 23.04 -32.25 -21.75
C ARG A 280 24.18 -32.89 -22.55
N ARG A 281 24.91 -33.85 -21.96
CA ARG A 281 25.95 -34.62 -22.66
C ARG A 281 25.41 -36.01 -23.05
N HIS A 282 24.37 -36.03 -23.87
CA HIS A 282 23.92 -37.24 -24.58
C HIS A 282 23.54 -36.86 -26.00
#